data_AF-A0A7L0WN60-F1
#
_entry.id   AF-A0A7L0WN60-F1
#
_cell.length_a   1.000
_cell.length_b   1.000
_cell.length_c   1.000
_cell.angle_alpha   90.00
_cell.angle_beta   90.00
_cell.angle_gamma   90.00
#
_symmetry.space_group_name_H-M   'P 1'
#
loop_
_entity.id
_entity.type
_entity.pdbx_description
1 polymer ?
#
loop_
_entity_poly.entity_id
_entity_poly.type
_entity_poly.pdbx_seq_one_letter_code
_entity_poly.pdbx_strand_id
1 'polypeptide(L)'
;FLLKELDTLRVKNKKLQDELSEKNKELKTIKLDLELQERTTEAKIAEKIAALVEEVYSAQRERDEAVMARLRLANEERDEAFLRVRRLEESLKELENINPEENDMTLQELLNRINNADTGIDILKNGAIILNRIHRTKERKKKIIAEEMNAVIEQRDAALSQCKRLEQELHHLKEQNQTSANNTRHLTAENNQERALKAELIAMQQEKEAALQQCKKLEEEIQRSHVCYSLHKSVSQGMSLKDWLNCAFSTSKGGLRNREDIVTLTYGQLEELAAQLQQAQSEQKNMELKLHKALETSKEANEKVQK
;
A
#
# COMPACT_ATOMS: atom_id res chain seq x y z
N PHE A 1 66.56 -81.82 -57.33
CA PHE A 1 66.22 -80.39 -57.53
C PHE A 1 64.73 -80.15 -57.36
N LEU A 2 63.88 -80.82 -58.15
CA LEU A 2 62.40 -80.70 -58.12
C LEU A 2 61.71 -80.94 -56.76
N LEU A 3 62.14 -81.93 -55.97
CA LEU A 3 61.56 -82.21 -54.64
C LEU A 3 61.73 -81.04 -53.66
N LYS A 4 62.92 -80.44 -53.62
CA LYS A 4 63.20 -79.25 -52.77
C LYS A 4 62.34 -78.06 -53.19
N GLU A 5 62.14 -77.88 -54.49
CA GLU A 5 61.32 -76.82 -55.04
C GLU A 5 59.83 -77.01 -54.70
N LEU A 6 59.32 -78.24 -54.81
CA LEU A 6 57.98 -78.62 -54.37
C LEU A 6 57.77 -78.35 -52.87
N ASP A 7 58.74 -78.70 -52.03
CA ASP A 7 58.68 -78.43 -50.59
C ASP A 7 58.69 -76.93 -50.28
N THR A 8 59.52 -76.13 -50.99
CA THR A 8 59.50 -74.67 -50.84
C THR A 8 58.16 -74.06 -51.28
N LEU A 9 57.53 -74.59 -52.32
CA LEU A 9 56.21 -74.16 -52.78
C LEU A 9 55.11 -74.53 -51.77
N ARG A 10 55.16 -75.72 -51.16
CA ARG A 10 54.22 -76.13 -50.11
C ARG A 10 54.29 -75.23 -48.88
N VAL A 11 55.49 -74.89 -48.43
CA VAL A 11 55.68 -73.97 -47.30
C VAL A 11 55.15 -72.58 -47.62
N LYS A 12 55.46 -72.05 -48.81
CA LYS A 12 54.93 -70.75 -49.26
C LYS A 12 53.41 -70.74 -49.34
N ASN A 13 52.80 -71.78 -49.91
CA ASN A 13 51.35 -71.89 -50.04
C ASN A 13 50.67 -71.96 -48.67
N LYS A 14 51.21 -72.76 -47.73
CA LYS A 14 50.71 -72.80 -46.36
C LYS A 14 50.78 -71.43 -45.68
N LYS A 15 51.90 -70.72 -45.82
CA LYS A 15 52.06 -69.36 -45.28
C LYS A 15 51.04 -68.37 -45.87
N LEU A 16 50.84 -68.41 -47.19
CA LEU A 16 49.83 -67.58 -47.86
C LEU A 16 48.40 -67.92 -47.39
N GLN A 17 48.11 -69.20 -47.14
CA GLN A 17 46.82 -69.63 -46.66
C GLN A 17 46.57 -69.18 -45.20
N ASP A 18 47.59 -69.23 -44.36
CA ASP A 18 47.54 -68.71 -42.99
C ASP A 18 47.34 -67.18 -42.99
N GLU A 19 48.12 -66.44 -43.79
CA GLU A 19 47.97 -64.98 -43.98
C GLU A 19 46.58 -64.60 -44.52
N LEU A 20 46.05 -65.35 -45.49
CA LEU A 20 44.70 -65.15 -46.02
C LEU A 20 43.65 -65.39 -44.92
N SER A 21 43.83 -66.40 -44.08
CA SER A 21 42.91 -66.70 -42.98
C SER A 21 42.92 -65.59 -41.92
N GLU A 22 44.08 -65.01 -41.64
CA GLU A 22 44.24 -63.90 -40.71
C GLU A 22 43.62 -62.62 -41.24
N LYS A 23 43.92 -62.24 -42.51
CA LYS A 23 43.32 -61.09 -43.17
C LYS A 23 41.79 -61.21 -43.27
N ASN A 24 41.26 -62.42 -43.49
CA ASN A 24 39.81 -62.66 -43.47
C ASN A 24 39.20 -62.46 -42.08
N LYS A 25 39.92 -62.79 -41.00
CA LYS A 25 39.45 -62.52 -39.63
C LYS A 25 39.47 -61.02 -39.34
N GLU A 26 40.56 -60.33 -39.67
CA GLU A 26 40.67 -58.87 -39.52
C GLU A 26 39.55 -58.14 -40.27
N LEU A 27 39.29 -58.53 -41.53
CA LEU A 27 38.24 -57.92 -42.35
C LEU A 27 36.85 -58.13 -41.71
N LYS A 28 36.57 -59.34 -41.19
CA LYS A 28 35.32 -59.61 -40.47
C LYS A 28 35.19 -58.75 -39.21
N THR A 29 36.25 -58.58 -38.45
CA THR A 29 36.25 -57.72 -37.26
C THR A 29 35.97 -56.27 -37.62
N ILE A 30 36.68 -55.71 -38.61
CA ILE A 30 36.48 -54.33 -39.06
C ILE A 30 35.05 -54.12 -39.56
N LYS A 31 34.48 -55.10 -40.30
CA LYS A 31 33.11 -55.02 -40.78
C LYS A 31 32.10 -54.98 -39.62
N LEU A 32 32.29 -55.82 -38.61
CA LEU A 32 31.45 -55.81 -37.41
C LEU A 32 31.57 -54.50 -36.64
N ASP A 33 32.77 -53.96 -36.50
CA ASP A 33 33.00 -52.67 -35.81
C ASP A 33 32.32 -51.51 -36.55
N LEU A 34 32.37 -51.50 -37.88
CA LEU A 34 31.68 -50.50 -38.70
C LEU A 34 30.15 -50.60 -38.55
N GLU A 35 29.58 -51.82 -38.62
CA GLU A 35 28.14 -52.04 -38.42
C GLU A 35 27.69 -51.63 -37.00
N LEU A 36 28.51 -51.89 -35.98
CA LEU A 36 28.26 -51.44 -34.62
C LEU A 36 28.30 -49.92 -34.53
N GLN A 37 29.30 -49.28 -35.12
CA GLN A 37 29.40 -47.82 -35.11
C GLN A 37 28.19 -47.19 -35.81
N GLU A 38 27.78 -47.69 -36.97
CA GLU A 38 26.60 -47.22 -37.70
C GLU A 38 25.35 -47.32 -36.81
N ARG A 39 25.08 -48.49 -36.21
CA ARG A 39 23.94 -48.65 -35.29
C ARG A 39 23.99 -47.73 -34.08
N THR A 40 25.17 -47.48 -33.50
CA THR A 40 25.29 -46.54 -32.37
C THR A 40 24.99 -45.10 -32.80
N THR A 41 25.36 -44.71 -34.01
CA THR A 41 25.04 -43.37 -34.54
C THR A 41 23.56 -43.22 -34.84
N GLU A 42 22.93 -44.24 -35.45
CA GLU A 42 21.49 -44.27 -35.69
C GLU A 42 20.70 -44.19 -34.38
N ALA A 43 21.08 -44.95 -33.36
CA ALA A 43 20.43 -44.92 -32.04
C ALA A 43 20.50 -43.53 -31.41
N LYS A 44 21.67 -42.86 -31.47
CA LYS A 44 21.83 -41.48 -30.95
C LYS A 44 20.99 -40.47 -31.72
N ILE A 45 20.84 -40.66 -33.04
CA ILE A 45 19.99 -39.79 -33.86
C ILE A 45 18.51 -40.01 -33.48
N ALA A 46 18.08 -41.27 -33.36
CA ALA A 46 16.71 -41.60 -32.96
C ALA A 46 16.36 -41.06 -31.56
N GLU A 47 17.28 -41.15 -30.60
CA GLU A 47 17.12 -40.58 -29.26
C GLU A 47 16.93 -39.06 -29.31
N LYS A 48 17.76 -38.34 -30.08
CA LYS A 48 17.62 -36.89 -30.26
C LYS A 48 16.30 -36.50 -30.93
N ILE A 49 15.87 -37.28 -31.94
CA ILE A 49 14.60 -37.04 -32.61
C ILE A 49 13.43 -37.27 -31.65
N ALA A 50 13.46 -38.35 -30.86
CA ALA A 50 12.43 -38.63 -29.87
C ALA A 50 12.30 -37.51 -28.83
N ALA A 51 13.42 -37.05 -28.28
CA ALA A 51 13.44 -35.92 -27.34
C ALA A 51 12.85 -34.64 -27.95
N LEU A 52 13.24 -34.31 -29.19
CA LEU A 52 12.74 -33.12 -29.88
C LEU A 52 11.24 -33.23 -30.17
N VAL A 53 10.73 -34.42 -30.51
CA VAL A 53 9.31 -34.67 -30.70
C VAL A 53 8.54 -34.47 -29.38
N GLU A 54 9.04 -34.98 -28.26
CA GLU A 54 8.43 -34.78 -26.95
C GLU A 54 8.40 -33.29 -26.53
N GLU A 55 9.47 -32.55 -26.79
CA GLU A 55 9.52 -31.09 -26.56
C GLU A 55 8.47 -30.35 -27.39
N VAL A 56 8.36 -30.68 -28.69
CA VAL A 56 7.36 -30.07 -29.58
C VAL A 56 5.94 -30.35 -29.09
N TYR A 57 5.64 -31.59 -28.69
CA TYR A 57 4.34 -31.94 -28.13
C TYR A 57 4.03 -31.19 -26.84
N SER A 58 5.02 -31.06 -25.95
CA SER A 58 4.88 -30.34 -24.69
C SER A 58 4.62 -28.85 -24.94
N ALA A 59 5.41 -28.22 -25.81
CA ALA A 59 5.23 -26.82 -26.20
C ALA A 59 3.88 -26.57 -26.89
N GLN A 60 3.39 -27.51 -27.71
CA GLN A 60 2.06 -27.43 -28.32
C GLN A 60 0.95 -27.48 -27.28
N ARG A 61 1.04 -28.40 -26.30
CA ARG A 61 0.08 -28.47 -25.21
C ARG A 61 0.04 -27.16 -24.42
N GLU A 62 1.20 -26.64 -24.02
CA GLU A 62 1.28 -25.37 -23.28
C GLU A 62 0.69 -24.20 -24.08
N ARG A 63 0.97 -24.14 -25.39
CA ARG A 63 0.37 -23.15 -26.29
C ARG A 63 -1.15 -23.26 -26.33
N ASP A 64 -1.69 -24.47 -26.46
CA ASP A 64 -3.13 -24.71 -26.52
C ASP A 64 -3.82 -24.32 -25.20
N GLU A 65 -3.22 -24.67 -24.07
CA GLU A 65 -3.69 -24.27 -22.75
C GLU A 65 -3.69 -22.74 -22.59
N ALA A 66 -2.61 -22.06 -22.99
CA ALA A 66 -2.50 -20.61 -22.93
C ALA A 66 -3.53 -19.91 -23.84
N VAL A 67 -3.78 -20.45 -25.04
CA VAL A 67 -4.81 -19.94 -25.95
C VAL A 67 -6.21 -20.13 -25.38
N MET A 68 -6.51 -21.29 -24.82
CA MET A 68 -7.81 -21.55 -24.17
C MET A 68 -8.02 -20.67 -22.95
N ALA A 69 -6.98 -20.43 -22.14
CA ALA A 69 -7.04 -19.50 -21.01
C ALA A 69 -7.33 -18.06 -21.47
N ARG A 70 -6.63 -17.56 -22.49
CA ARG A 70 -6.90 -16.24 -23.08
C ARG A 70 -8.32 -16.12 -23.64
N LEU A 71 -8.81 -17.15 -24.31
CA LEU A 71 -10.16 -17.15 -24.86
C LEU A 71 -11.23 -17.10 -23.75
N ARG A 72 -11.01 -17.80 -22.64
CA ARG A 72 -11.90 -17.73 -21.47
C ARG A 72 -11.95 -16.33 -20.88
N LEU A 73 -10.78 -15.74 -20.62
CA LEU A 73 -10.70 -14.36 -20.11
C LEU A 73 -11.39 -13.36 -21.03
N ALA A 74 -11.17 -13.45 -22.35
CA ALA A 74 -11.84 -12.56 -23.31
C ALA A 74 -13.37 -12.72 -23.29
N ASN A 75 -13.89 -13.94 -23.09
CA ASN A 75 -15.32 -14.17 -22.94
C ASN A 75 -15.86 -13.61 -21.62
N GLU A 76 -15.14 -13.80 -20.51
CA GLU A 76 -15.50 -13.25 -19.20
C GLU A 76 -15.55 -11.71 -19.24
N GLU A 77 -14.52 -11.07 -19.81
CA GLU A 77 -14.47 -9.61 -19.98
C GLU A 77 -15.63 -9.08 -20.85
N ARG A 78 -15.94 -9.78 -21.95
CA ARG A 78 -17.07 -9.44 -22.81
C ARG A 78 -18.39 -9.56 -22.06
N ASP A 79 -18.60 -10.64 -21.33
CA ASP A 79 -19.85 -10.91 -20.62
C ASP A 79 -20.03 -9.90 -19.46
N GLU A 80 -18.95 -9.54 -18.76
CA GLU A 80 -18.94 -8.45 -17.79
C GLU A 80 -19.31 -7.10 -18.43
N ALA A 81 -18.70 -6.76 -19.57
CA ALA A 81 -19.00 -5.53 -20.28
C ALA A 81 -20.47 -5.49 -20.70
N PHE A 82 -21.02 -6.61 -21.19
CA PHE A 82 -22.42 -6.73 -21.57
C PHE A 82 -23.35 -6.56 -20.36
N LEU A 83 -23.01 -7.14 -19.21
CA LEU A 83 -23.75 -6.95 -17.96
C LEU A 83 -23.71 -5.49 -17.46
N ARG A 84 -22.58 -4.78 -17.66
CA ARG A 84 -22.48 -3.35 -17.32
C ARG A 84 -23.38 -2.52 -18.25
N VAL A 85 -23.35 -2.79 -19.55
CA VAL A 85 -24.22 -2.10 -20.53
C VAL A 85 -25.69 -2.32 -20.19
N ARG A 86 -26.14 -3.56 -19.94
CA ARG A 86 -27.53 -3.81 -19.55
C ARG A 86 -27.95 -3.05 -18.29
N ARG A 87 -27.11 -3.04 -17.25
CA ARG A 87 -27.39 -2.27 -16.03
C ARG A 87 -27.52 -0.77 -16.29
N LEU A 88 -26.70 -0.23 -17.19
CA LEU A 88 -26.79 1.17 -17.60
C LEU A 88 -28.05 1.44 -18.43
N GLU A 89 -28.43 0.54 -19.34
CA GLU A 89 -29.68 0.64 -20.10
C GLU A 89 -30.92 0.58 -19.18
N GLU A 90 -30.92 -0.30 -18.18
CA GLU A 90 -31.97 -0.37 -17.16
C GLU A 90 -32.04 0.93 -16.35
N SER A 91 -30.89 1.44 -15.91
CA SER A 91 -30.79 2.72 -15.19
C SER A 91 -31.28 3.90 -16.06
N LEU A 92 -30.98 3.87 -17.37
CA LEU A 92 -31.44 4.89 -18.32
C LEU A 92 -32.95 4.84 -18.48
N LYS A 93 -33.56 3.65 -18.63
CA LYS A 93 -35.02 3.50 -18.70
C LYS A 93 -35.72 3.98 -17.43
N GLU A 94 -35.11 3.76 -16.26
CA GLU A 94 -35.61 4.32 -15.00
C GLU A 94 -35.56 5.86 -14.97
N LEU A 95 -34.56 6.46 -15.62
CA LEU A 95 -34.39 7.91 -15.77
C LEU A 95 -35.32 8.52 -16.85
N GLU A 96 -35.58 7.82 -17.96
CA GLU A 96 -36.50 8.25 -19.02
C GLU A 96 -37.97 8.29 -18.56
N ASN A 97 -38.32 7.50 -17.53
CA ASN A 97 -39.62 7.56 -16.85
C ASN A 97 -39.78 8.77 -15.90
N ILE A 98 -38.86 9.73 -15.94
CA ILE A 98 -38.88 10.93 -15.12
C ILE A 98 -39.02 12.14 -16.03
N ASN A 99 -40.23 12.68 -16.14
CA ASN A 99 -40.41 13.99 -16.75
C ASN A 99 -39.61 15.03 -15.92
N PRO A 100 -38.61 15.71 -16.49
CA PRO A 100 -37.75 16.63 -15.72
C PRO A 100 -38.54 17.81 -15.13
N GLU A 101 -39.60 18.27 -15.81
CA GLU A 101 -40.50 19.31 -15.29
C GLU A 101 -41.26 18.87 -14.02
N GLU A 102 -41.48 17.56 -13.82
CA GLU A 102 -42.18 17.03 -12.65
C GLU A 102 -41.28 16.84 -11.42
N ASN A 103 -39.96 16.98 -11.55
CA ASN A 103 -39.02 16.91 -10.42
C ASN A 103 -38.68 18.29 -9.82
N ASP A 104 -38.70 19.34 -10.62
CA ASP A 104 -38.34 20.70 -10.18
C ASP A 104 -39.46 21.42 -9.43
N MET A 105 -40.71 20.95 -9.59
CA MET A 105 -41.84 21.54 -8.86
C MET A 105 -41.72 21.35 -7.35
N THR A 106 -42.08 22.34 -6.55
CA THR A 106 -42.16 22.15 -5.10
C THR A 106 -43.35 21.25 -4.72
N LEU A 107 -43.31 20.59 -3.55
CA LEU A 107 -44.48 19.85 -3.05
C LEU A 107 -45.71 20.76 -2.94
N GLN A 108 -45.48 22.02 -2.58
CA GLN A 108 -46.52 23.03 -2.49
C GLN A 108 -47.16 23.32 -3.85
N GLU A 109 -46.37 23.43 -4.93
CA GLU A 109 -46.90 23.59 -6.28
C GLU A 109 -47.73 22.40 -6.74
N LEU A 110 -47.30 21.17 -6.45
CA LEU A 110 -48.05 19.96 -6.77
C LEU A 110 -49.38 19.90 -6.02
N LEU A 111 -49.39 20.26 -4.73
CA LEU A 111 -50.61 20.32 -3.93
C LEU A 111 -51.55 21.44 -4.41
N ASN A 112 -51.01 22.60 -4.77
CA ASN A 112 -51.80 23.70 -5.34
C ASN A 112 -52.42 23.29 -6.70
N ARG A 113 -51.69 22.54 -7.53
CA ARG A 113 -52.23 22.01 -8.79
C ARG A 113 -53.32 20.97 -8.59
N ILE A 114 -53.20 20.12 -7.57
CA ILE A 114 -54.28 19.19 -7.18
C ILE A 114 -55.51 19.95 -6.70
N ASN A 115 -55.31 20.98 -5.87
CA ASN A 115 -56.41 21.78 -5.31
C ASN A 115 -57.15 22.62 -6.37
N ASN A 116 -56.45 23.00 -7.44
CA ASN A 116 -56.98 23.80 -8.55
C ASN A 116 -57.24 22.97 -9.83
N ALA A 117 -57.28 21.63 -9.73
CA ALA A 117 -57.46 20.77 -10.90
C ALA A 117 -58.93 20.73 -11.35
N ASP A 118 -59.17 21.03 -12.63
CA ASP A 118 -60.51 21.00 -13.22
C ASP A 118 -61.00 19.58 -13.57
N THR A 119 -60.08 18.61 -13.64
CA THR A 119 -60.40 17.21 -13.97
C THR A 119 -59.80 16.20 -12.99
N GLY A 120 -60.49 15.07 -12.81
CA GLY A 120 -59.97 13.97 -12.00
C GLY A 120 -58.69 13.34 -12.56
N ILE A 121 -58.45 13.47 -13.86
CA ILE A 121 -57.23 12.98 -14.51
C ILE A 121 -56.02 13.81 -14.06
N ASP A 122 -56.17 15.14 -13.95
CA ASP A 122 -55.10 16.03 -13.47
C ASP A 122 -54.78 15.80 -11.99
N ILE A 123 -55.80 15.51 -11.18
CA ILE A 123 -55.62 15.10 -9.78
C ILE A 123 -54.79 13.81 -9.70
N LEU A 124 -55.14 12.80 -10.49
CA LEU A 124 -54.43 11.52 -10.51
C LEU A 124 -52.99 11.67 -11.00
N LYS A 125 -52.75 12.47 -12.03
CA LYS A 125 -51.41 12.74 -12.57
C LYS A 125 -50.53 13.40 -11.52
N ASN A 126 -50.98 14.50 -10.90
CA ASN A 126 -50.20 15.18 -9.87
C ASN A 126 -50.04 14.32 -8.59
N GLY A 127 -51.05 13.54 -8.23
CA GLY A 127 -50.98 12.56 -7.14
C GLY A 127 -49.93 11.47 -7.38
N ALA A 128 -49.83 10.96 -8.61
CA ALA A 128 -48.81 9.98 -8.99
C ALA A 128 -47.39 10.53 -8.86
N ILE A 129 -47.16 11.81 -9.20
CA ILE A 129 -45.87 12.48 -9.01
C ILE A 129 -45.50 12.54 -7.53
N ILE A 130 -46.43 12.94 -6.66
CA ILE A 130 -46.21 12.99 -5.21
C ILE A 130 -45.89 11.60 -4.65
N LEU A 131 -46.66 10.58 -5.05
CA LEU A 131 -46.43 9.20 -4.64
C LEU A 131 -45.06 8.68 -5.08
N ASN A 132 -44.68 8.94 -6.33
CA ASN A 132 -43.36 8.58 -6.86
C ASN A 132 -42.23 9.26 -6.08
N ARG A 133 -42.38 10.54 -5.72
CA ARG A 133 -41.41 11.26 -4.87
C ARG A 133 -41.30 10.65 -3.48
N ILE A 134 -42.42 10.32 -2.84
CA ILE A 134 -42.42 9.67 -1.53
C ILE A 134 -41.71 8.32 -1.61
N HIS A 135 -42.02 7.52 -2.63
CA HIS A 135 -41.39 6.21 -2.83
C HIS A 135 -39.88 6.34 -3.03
N ARG A 136 -39.43 7.25 -3.92
CA ARG A 136 -37.99 7.52 -4.13
C ARG A 136 -37.28 7.98 -2.87
N THR A 137 -37.87 8.88 -2.10
CA THR A 137 -37.26 9.34 -0.84
C THR A 137 -37.17 8.20 0.16
N LYS A 138 -38.17 7.31 0.24
CA LYS A 138 -38.11 6.13 1.09
C LYS A 138 -37.02 5.16 0.65
N GLU A 139 -36.91 4.86 -0.64
CA GLU A 139 -35.89 3.96 -1.17
C GLU A 139 -34.47 4.54 -1.02
N ARG A 140 -34.28 5.84 -1.27
CA ARG A 140 -33.00 6.51 -0.98
C ARG A 140 -32.62 6.42 0.48
N LYS A 141 -33.56 6.63 1.41
CA LYS A 141 -33.30 6.46 2.85
C LYS A 141 -32.88 5.04 3.19
N LYS A 142 -33.57 4.03 2.65
CA LYS A 142 -33.17 2.62 2.85
C LYS A 142 -31.77 2.34 2.33
N LYS A 143 -31.44 2.86 1.14
CA LYS A 143 -30.11 2.70 0.53
C LYS A 143 -29.01 3.34 1.39
N ILE A 144 -29.21 4.57 1.85
CA ILE A 144 -28.28 5.26 2.75
C ILE A 144 -28.09 4.45 4.04
N ILE A 145 -29.17 4.00 4.67
CA ILE A 145 -29.08 3.19 5.90
C ILE A 145 -28.32 1.88 5.65
N ALA A 146 -28.53 1.21 4.52
CA ALA A 146 -27.81 -0.01 4.17
C ALA A 146 -26.30 0.25 3.94
N GLU A 147 -25.96 1.33 3.23
CA GLU A 147 -24.58 1.75 3.00
C GLU A 147 -23.88 2.14 4.32
N GLU A 148 -24.54 2.90 5.18
CA GLU A 148 -24.04 3.25 6.52
C GLU A 148 -23.83 2.00 7.39
N MET A 149 -24.78 1.06 7.38
CA MET A 149 -24.67 -0.20 8.12
C MET A 149 -23.48 -1.03 7.62
N ASN A 150 -23.30 -1.15 6.30
CA ASN A 150 -22.18 -1.86 5.72
C ASN A 150 -20.84 -1.20 6.08
N ALA A 151 -20.75 0.14 6.00
CA ALA A 151 -19.54 0.87 6.38
C ALA A 151 -19.19 0.66 7.87
N VAL A 152 -20.18 0.64 8.76
CA VAL A 152 -19.97 0.35 10.18
C VAL A 152 -19.50 -1.08 10.40
N ILE A 153 -20.05 -2.06 9.67
CA ILE A 153 -19.62 -3.46 9.73
C ILE A 153 -18.16 -3.60 9.27
N GLU A 154 -17.80 -2.98 8.14
CA GLU A 154 -16.43 -3.00 7.61
C GLU A 154 -15.43 -2.37 8.59
N GLN A 155 -15.77 -1.22 9.18
CA GLN A 155 -14.94 -0.58 10.21
C GLN A 155 -14.76 -1.47 11.44
N ARG A 156 -15.84 -2.11 11.91
CA ARG A 156 -15.79 -3.07 13.02
C ARG A 156 -14.86 -4.24 12.70
N ASP A 157 -14.99 -4.82 11.51
CA ASP A 157 -14.22 -6.01 11.12
C ASP A 157 -12.74 -5.68 10.92
N ALA A 158 -12.44 -4.48 10.38
CA ALA A 158 -11.09 -3.95 10.31
C ALA A 158 -10.48 -3.74 11.71
N ALA A 159 -11.23 -3.14 12.64
CA ALA A 159 -10.80 -2.95 14.01
C ALA A 159 -10.55 -4.29 14.72
N LEU A 160 -11.46 -5.26 14.57
CA LEU A 160 -11.29 -6.61 15.12
C LEU A 160 -10.05 -7.31 14.57
N SER A 161 -9.76 -7.14 13.28
CA SER A 161 -8.57 -7.70 12.63
C SER A 161 -7.28 -7.06 13.18
N GLN A 162 -7.30 -5.74 13.40
CA GLN A 162 -6.19 -5.04 14.05
C GLN A 162 -5.99 -5.50 15.50
N CYS A 163 -7.06 -5.66 16.28
CA CYS A 163 -6.98 -6.18 17.64
C CYS A 163 -6.33 -7.57 17.68
N LYS A 164 -6.79 -8.49 16.83
CA LYS A 164 -6.22 -9.85 16.73
C LYS A 164 -4.72 -9.82 16.38
N ARG A 165 -4.31 -8.96 15.47
CA ARG A 165 -2.90 -8.79 15.10
C ARG A 165 -2.07 -8.29 16.28
N LEU A 166 -2.54 -7.25 16.96
CA LEU A 166 -1.86 -6.69 18.13
C LEU A 166 -1.78 -7.71 19.28
N GLU A 167 -2.81 -8.52 19.50
CA GLU A 167 -2.79 -9.63 20.47
C GLU A 167 -1.73 -10.67 20.13
N GLN A 168 -1.58 -11.03 18.85
CA GLN A 168 -0.53 -11.94 18.39
C GLN A 168 0.86 -11.34 18.58
N GLU A 169 1.08 -10.08 18.18
CA GLU A 169 2.36 -9.38 18.37
C GLU A 169 2.75 -9.32 19.85
N LEU A 170 1.78 -9.07 20.73
CA LEU A 170 1.97 -9.07 22.18
C LEU A 170 2.37 -10.46 22.69
N HIS A 171 1.73 -11.53 22.18
CA HIS A 171 2.12 -12.90 22.53
C HIS A 171 3.56 -13.21 22.11
N HIS A 172 3.94 -12.87 20.87
CA HIS A 172 5.30 -13.08 20.37
C HIS A 172 6.33 -12.30 21.18
N LEU A 173 6.04 -11.04 21.55
CA LEU A 173 6.91 -10.24 22.41
C LEU A 173 7.05 -10.83 23.81
N LYS A 174 5.98 -11.39 24.39
CA LYS A 174 6.04 -12.09 25.67
C LYS A 174 6.91 -13.34 25.59
N GLU A 175 6.75 -14.16 24.55
CA GLU A 175 7.57 -15.35 24.32
C GLU A 175 9.04 -15.00 24.08
N GLN A 176 9.31 -13.95 23.29
CA GLN A 176 10.66 -13.45 23.04
C GLN A 176 11.30 -12.94 24.34
N ASN A 177 10.59 -12.17 25.17
CA ASN A 177 11.10 -11.71 26.46
C ASN A 177 11.36 -12.88 27.43
N GLN A 178 10.49 -13.88 27.45
CA GLN A 178 10.66 -15.04 28.33
C GLN A 178 11.82 -15.95 27.89
N THR A 179 12.06 -16.09 26.58
CA THR A 179 13.21 -16.81 26.02
C THR A 179 14.53 -16.04 26.17
N SER A 180 14.49 -14.70 26.13
CA SER A 180 15.63 -13.83 26.44
C SER A 180 15.98 -13.84 27.93
N ALA A 181 15.00 -13.83 28.84
CA ALA A 181 15.21 -13.89 30.28
C ALA A 181 15.83 -15.21 30.76
N ASN A 182 15.60 -16.31 30.04
CA ASN A 182 16.16 -17.64 30.35
C ASN A 182 17.59 -17.85 29.81
N ASN A 183 18.16 -16.89 29.07
CA ASN A 183 19.53 -16.95 28.57
C ASN A 183 20.48 -16.05 29.38
N THR A 184 21.24 -16.65 30.29
CA THR A 184 22.24 -15.95 31.14
C THR A 184 23.29 -15.16 30.34
N ARG A 185 23.50 -15.47 29.05
CA ARG A 185 24.39 -14.71 28.14
C ARG A 185 23.80 -13.37 27.66
N HIS A 186 22.49 -13.17 27.70
CA HIS A 186 21.85 -11.96 27.17
C HIS A 186 21.89 -10.79 28.16
N LEU A 187 21.80 -11.08 29.47
CA LEU A 187 21.91 -10.09 30.55
C LEU A 187 23.27 -9.37 30.54
N THR A 188 24.35 -10.06 30.16
CA THR A 188 25.70 -9.46 30.06
C THR A 188 25.88 -8.63 28.79
N ALA A 189 25.22 -8.97 27.69
CA ALA A 189 25.28 -8.20 26.45
C ALA A 189 24.47 -6.89 26.56
N GLU A 190 23.26 -6.96 27.12
CA GLU A 190 22.40 -5.79 27.33
C GLU A 190 23.00 -4.82 28.35
N ASN A 191 23.63 -5.33 29.41
CA ASN A 191 24.36 -4.49 30.38
C ASN A 191 25.56 -3.77 29.74
N ASN A 192 26.27 -4.41 28.82
CA ASN A 192 27.38 -3.80 28.10
C ASN A 192 26.90 -2.74 27.08
N GLN A 193 25.78 -3.00 26.39
CA GLN A 193 25.14 -2.04 25.50
C GLN A 193 24.63 -0.81 26.25
N GLU A 194 23.98 -1.01 27.41
CA GLU A 194 23.48 0.07 28.27
C GLU A 194 24.63 0.94 28.81
N ARG A 195 25.75 0.32 29.20
CA ARG A 195 26.96 1.07 29.61
C ARG A 195 27.56 1.87 28.46
N ALA A 196 27.59 1.33 27.24
CA ALA A 196 28.08 2.04 26.07
C ALA A 196 27.21 3.28 25.75
N LEU A 197 25.89 3.12 25.74
CA LEU A 197 24.95 4.23 25.50
C LEU A 197 25.03 5.30 26.60
N LYS A 198 25.22 4.90 27.86
CA LYS A 198 25.44 5.85 28.98
C LYS A 198 26.75 6.63 28.81
N ALA A 199 27.83 5.98 28.38
CA ALA A 199 29.10 6.65 28.13
C ALA A 199 29.00 7.64 26.95
N GLU A 200 28.31 7.27 25.87
CA GLU A 200 28.07 8.11 24.71
C GLU A 200 27.20 9.35 25.05
N LEU A 201 26.15 9.16 25.86
CA LEU A 201 25.31 10.27 26.32
C LEU A 201 26.10 11.29 27.17
N ILE A 202 26.99 10.81 28.04
CA ILE A 202 27.87 11.70 28.84
C ILE A 202 28.84 12.46 27.92
N ALA A 203 29.44 11.79 26.93
CA ALA A 203 30.34 12.43 25.98
C ALA A 203 29.62 13.52 25.16
N MET A 204 28.42 13.22 24.64
CA MET A 204 27.60 14.18 23.90
C MET A 204 27.18 15.37 24.76
N GLN A 205 26.87 15.15 26.04
CA GLN A 205 26.56 16.22 26.98
C GLN A 205 27.76 17.15 27.21
N GLN A 206 28.95 16.59 27.38
CA GLN A 206 30.19 17.37 27.54
C GLN A 206 30.54 18.16 26.26
N GLU A 207 30.35 17.56 25.09
CA GLU A 207 30.56 18.25 23.81
C GLU A 207 29.58 19.41 23.62
N LYS A 208 28.30 19.20 23.95
CA LYS A 208 27.27 20.26 23.95
C LYS A 208 27.64 21.41 24.89
N GLU A 209 28.12 21.12 26.09
CA GLU A 209 28.54 22.13 27.06
C GLU A 209 29.77 22.92 26.57
N ALA A 210 30.75 22.23 25.97
CA ALA A 210 31.92 22.87 25.36
C ALA A 210 31.52 23.78 24.19
N ALA A 211 30.62 23.32 23.31
CA ALA A 211 30.11 24.11 22.20
C ALA A 211 29.35 25.35 22.68
N LEU A 212 28.51 25.22 23.72
CA LEU A 212 27.81 26.35 24.33
C LEU A 212 28.79 27.39 24.92
N GLN A 213 29.88 26.94 25.54
CA GLN A 213 30.92 27.86 26.02
C GLN A 213 31.64 28.56 24.87
N GLN A 214 31.91 27.89 23.76
CA GLN A 214 32.48 28.51 22.57
C GLN A 214 31.53 29.55 21.96
N CYS A 215 30.24 29.24 21.83
CA CYS A 215 29.24 30.19 21.35
C CYS A 215 29.20 31.47 22.20
N LYS A 216 29.24 31.33 23.54
CA LYS A 216 29.30 32.50 24.43
C LYS A 216 30.55 33.37 24.21
N LYS A 217 31.73 32.76 24.03
CA LYS A 217 32.96 33.50 23.73
C LYS A 217 32.87 34.25 22.41
N LEU A 218 32.35 33.60 21.37
CA LEU A 218 32.15 34.23 20.06
C LEU A 218 31.14 35.38 20.13
N GLU A 219 30.07 35.22 20.91
CA GLU A 219 29.10 36.30 21.15
C GLU A 219 29.75 37.50 21.83
N GLU A 220 30.60 37.28 22.85
CA GLU A 220 31.38 38.34 23.50
C GLU A 220 32.37 39.02 22.54
N GLU A 221 32.99 38.28 21.62
CA GLU A 221 33.87 38.84 20.59
C GLU A 221 33.12 39.66 19.55
N ILE A 222 31.93 39.20 19.13
CA ILE A 222 31.04 39.95 18.23
C ILE A 222 30.58 41.23 18.91
N GLN A 223 30.16 41.17 20.17
CA GLN A 223 29.77 42.36 20.93
C GLN A 223 30.93 43.35 21.07
N ARG A 224 32.14 42.88 21.41
CA ARG A 224 33.36 43.71 21.44
C ARG A 224 33.64 44.36 20.07
N SER A 225 33.54 43.59 18.99
CA SER A 225 33.74 44.08 17.63
C SER A 225 32.69 45.13 17.24
N HIS A 226 31.43 44.91 17.60
CA HIS A 226 30.34 45.85 17.35
C HIS A 226 30.55 47.19 18.08
N VAL A 227 31.03 47.15 19.33
CA VAL A 227 31.39 48.36 20.09
C VAL A 227 32.55 49.10 19.44
N CYS A 228 33.63 48.40 19.07
CA CYS A 228 34.77 49.01 18.37
C CYS A 228 34.36 49.64 17.02
N TYR A 229 33.55 48.93 16.23
CA TYR A 229 33.03 49.45 14.96
C TYR A 229 32.12 50.67 15.16
N SER A 230 31.23 50.63 16.17
CA SER A 230 30.33 51.74 16.48
C SER A 230 31.07 52.98 16.98
N LEU A 231 32.13 52.80 17.77
CA LEU A 231 33.02 53.88 18.20
C LEU A 231 33.76 54.47 16.99
N HIS A 232 34.34 53.63 16.14
CA HIS A 232 35.04 54.07 14.92
C HIS A 232 34.09 54.84 13.98
N LYS A 233 32.85 54.35 13.78
CA LYS A 233 31.84 55.02 12.97
C LYS A 233 31.42 56.38 13.56
N SER A 234 31.24 56.46 14.87
CA SER A 234 30.90 57.72 15.56
C SER A 234 32.01 58.77 15.44
N VAL A 235 33.28 58.34 15.56
CA VAL A 235 34.45 59.22 15.39
C VAL A 235 34.64 59.63 13.92
N SER A 236 34.37 58.73 12.97
CA SER A 236 34.52 58.99 11.54
C SER A 236 33.40 59.84 10.93
N GLN A 237 32.20 59.87 11.52
CA GLN A 237 31.02 60.59 10.98
C GLN A 237 30.65 61.87 11.74
N GLY A 238 31.35 62.22 12.82
CA GLY A 238 31.11 63.47 13.55
C GLY A 238 29.68 63.61 14.12
N MET A 239 29.02 62.49 14.45
CA MET A 239 27.66 62.49 14.99
C MET A 239 27.66 62.70 16.51
N SER A 240 26.74 63.55 16.99
CA SER A 240 26.52 63.81 18.42
C SER A 240 26.07 62.52 19.13
N LEU A 241 26.68 62.24 20.29
CA LEU A 241 26.41 61.10 21.18
C LEU A 241 24.91 60.96 21.53
N LYS A 242 24.18 62.08 21.50
CA LYS A 242 22.74 62.18 21.76
C LYS A 242 21.88 61.59 20.63
N ASP A 243 22.30 61.76 19.38
CA ASP A 243 21.56 61.27 18.20
C ASP A 243 21.77 59.77 18.00
N TRP A 244 22.95 59.25 18.39
CA TRP A 244 23.24 57.82 18.43
C TRP A 244 22.37 57.07 19.44
N LEU A 245 22.27 57.59 20.68
CA LEU A 245 21.43 56.99 21.71
C LEU A 245 19.97 56.92 21.25
N ASN A 246 19.45 57.99 20.66
CA ASN A 246 18.06 58.04 20.22
C ASN A 246 17.73 56.99 19.14
N CYS A 247 18.60 56.79 18.14
CA CYS A 247 18.41 55.78 17.10
C CYS A 247 18.52 54.33 17.62
N ALA A 248 19.45 54.07 18.55
CA ALA A 248 19.59 52.76 19.17
C ALA A 248 18.38 52.41 20.06
N PHE A 249 17.90 53.40 20.83
CA PHE A 249 16.71 53.25 21.67
C PHE A 249 15.43 53.06 20.86
N SER A 250 15.24 53.77 19.74
CA SER A 250 14.04 53.59 18.90
C SER A 250 13.97 52.21 18.25
N THR A 251 15.12 51.66 17.82
CA THR A 251 15.19 50.34 17.19
C THR A 251 14.94 49.22 18.20
N SER A 252 15.54 49.30 19.39
CA SER A 252 15.32 48.35 20.48
C SER A 252 13.86 48.37 20.98
N LYS A 253 13.29 49.57 21.15
CA LYS A 253 11.88 49.75 21.56
C LYS A 253 10.89 49.19 20.54
N GLY A 254 11.15 49.33 19.25
CA GLY A 254 10.34 48.74 18.19
C GLY A 254 10.37 47.21 18.19
N GLY A 255 11.55 46.61 18.40
CA GLY A 255 11.71 45.16 18.50
C GLY A 255 11.01 44.55 19.71
N LEU A 256 11.06 45.24 20.86
CA LEU A 256 10.36 44.82 22.07
C LEU A 256 8.83 44.88 21.90
N ARG A 257 8.32 45.95 21.29
CA ARG A 257 6.88 46.11 21.05
C ARG A 257 6.33 45.04 20.11
N ASN A 258 7.03 44.74 19.02
CA ASN A 258 6.66 43.66 18.11
C ASN A 258 6.62 42.29 18.82
N ARG A 259 7.55 42.03 19.75
CA ARG A 259 7.57 40.77 20.51
C ARG A 259 6.40 40.69 21.50
N GLU A 260 6.04 41.79 22.13
CA GLU A 260 4.89 41.88 23.05
C GLU A 260 3.56 41.73 22.30
N ASP A 261 3.45 42.33 21.10
CA ASP A 261 2.31 42.16 20.21
C ASP A 261 2.15 40.70 19.73
N ILE A 262 3.25 40.00 19.45
CA ILE A 262 3.23 38.57 19.11
C ILE A 262 2.78 37.72 20.31
N VAL A 263 3.30 38.00 21.50
CA VAL A 263 2.95 37.24 22.71
C VAL A 263 1.48 37.42 23.06
N THR A 264 0.96 38.65 23.01
CA THR A 264 -0.47 38.91 23.27
C THR A 264 -1.39 38.24 22.25
N LEU A 265 -1.02 38.25 20.96
CA LEU A 265 -1.75 37.51 19.93
C LEU A 265 -1.78 36.01 20.19
N THR A 266 -0.64 35.41 20.54
CA THR A 266 -0.57 33.96 20.81
C THR A 266 -1.36 33.57 22.06
N TYR A 267 -1.41 34.43 23.08
CA TYR A 267 -2.20 34.19 24.29
C TYR A 267 -3.70 34.23 24.00
N GLY A 268 -4.18 35.19 23.21
CA GLY A 268 -5.58 35.25 22.80
C GLY A 268 -6.03 34.02 21.98
N GLN A 269 -5.16 33.52 21.09
CA GLN A 269 -5.42 32.29 20.34
C GLN A 269 -5.52 31.05 21.24
N LEU A 270 -4.69 30.97 22.30
CA LEU A 270 -4.74 29.88 23.26
C LEU A 270 -6.03 29.90 24.10
N GLU A 271 -6.49 31.07 24.51
CA GLU A 271 -7.77 31.21 25.22
C GLU A 271 -8.96 30.83 24.33
N GLU A 272 -8.95 31.24 23.06
CA GLU A 272 -10.00 30.88 22.09
C GLU A 272 -10.04 29.36 21.85
N LEU A 273 -8.88 28.72 21.70
CA LEU A 273 -8.78 27.27 21.55
C LEU A 273 -9.29 26.53 22.80
N ALA A 274 -8.98 27.04 23.99
CA ALA A 274 -9.46 26.47 25.26
C ALA A 274 -10.98 26.58 25.40
N ALA A 275 -11.58 27.71 24.98
CA ALA A 275 -13.03 27.89 24.97
C ALA A 275 -13.73 26.94 23.99
N GLN A 276 -13.18 26.77 22.78
CA GLN A 276 -13.70 25.81 21.80
C GLN A 276 -13.66 24.37 22.32
N LEU A 277 -12.58 24.00 23.01
CA LEU A 277 -12.43 22.66 23.59
C LEU A 277 -13.45 22.41 24.72
N GLN A 278 -13.69 23.41 25.59
CA GLN A 278 -14.75 23.31 26.61
C GLN A 278 -16.15 23.19 26.00
N GLN A 279 -16.43 23.94 24.93
CA GLN A 279 -17.70 23.83 24.22
C GLN A 279 -17.89 22.43 23.62
N ALA A 280 -16.89 21.91 22.91
CA ALA A 280 -16.94 20.57 22.32
C ALA A 280 -17.14 19.47 23.38
N GLN A 281 -16.50 19.60 24.55
CA GLN A 281 -16.73 18.67 25.67
C GLN A 281 -18.15 18.74 26.23
N SER A 282 -18.76 19.93 26.28
CA SER A 282 -20.15 20.08 26.73
C SER A 282 -21.15 19.48 25.74
N GLU A 283 -20.90 19.64 24.44
CA GLU A 283 -21.71 19.08 23.35
C GLU A 283 -21.61 17.55 23.33
N GLN A 284 -20.40 17.00 23.51
CA GLN A 284 -20.16 15.57 23.64
C GLN A 284 -20.99 14.97 24.79
N LYS A 285 -20.91 15.56 25.99
CA LYS A 285 -21.68 15.09 27.16
C LYS A 285 -23.19 15.14 26.91
N ASN A 286 -23.68 16.16 26.21
CA ASN A 286 -25.10 16.28 25.87
C ASN A 286 -25.54 15.20 24.87
N MET A 287 -24.71 14.90 23.87
CA MET A 287 -24.98 13.80 22.93
C MET A 287 -24.97 12.43 23.62
N GLU A 288 -24.01 12.17 24.51
CA GLU A 288 -23.96 10.92 25.29
C GLU A 288 -25.24 10.73 26.12
N LEU A 289 -25.74 11.81 26.74
CA LEU A 289 -26.96 11.75 27.55
C LEU A 289 -28.21 11.50 26.68
N LYS A 290 -28.29 12.08 25.47
CA LYS A 290 -29.35 11.78 24.50
C LYS A 290 -29.29 10.34 24.00
N LEU A 291 -28.09 9.83 23.74
CA LEU A 291 -27.88 8.44 23.30
C LEU A 291 -28.31 7.45 24.38
N HIS A 292 -27.95 7.70 25.64
CA HIS A 292 -28.40 6.87 26.76
C HIS A 292 -29.93 6.86 26.90
N LYS A 293 -30.59 8.02 26.76
CA LYS A 293 -32.06 8.10 26.78
C LYS A 293 -32.69 7.32 25.63
N ALA A 294 -32.14 7.44 24.42
CA ALA A 294 -32.63 6.70 23.26
C ALA A 294 -32.50 5.18 23.44
N LEU A 295 -31.39 4.72 24.01
CA LEU A 295 -31.17 3.29 24.32
C LEU A 295 -32.19 2.76 25.34
N GLU A 296 -32.47 3.50 26.42
CA GLU A 296 -33.48 3.09 27.41
C GLU A 296 -34.89 3.06 26.80
N THR A 297 -35.27 4.08 26.01
CA THR A 297 -36.57 4.07 25.30
C THR A 297 -36.69 2.91 24.29
N SER A 298 -35.58 2.52 23.66
CA SER A 298 -35.54 1.38 22.75
C SER A 298 -35.68 0.05 23.50
N LYS A 299 -35.08 -0.09 24.68
CA LYS A 299 -35.23 -1.28 25.53
C LYS A 299 -36.68 -1.42 26.01
N GLU A 300 -37.27 -0.34 26.54
CA GLU A 300 -38.67 -0.33 26.99
C GLU A 300 -39.66 -0.65 25.86
N ALA A 301 -39.41 -0.14 24.65
CA ALA A 301 -40.21 -0.47 23.47
C ALA A 301 -40.07 -1.95 23.08
N ASN A 302 -38.87 -2.51 23.16
CA ASN A 302 -38.60 -3.91 22.83
C ASN A 302 -39.23 -4.88 23.86
N GLU A 303 -39.21 -4.53 25.15
CA GLU A 303 -39.87 -5.30 26.22
C GLU A 303 -41.40 -5.29 26.09
N LYS A 304 -42.00 -4.20 25.58
CA LYS A 304 -43.44 -4.10 25.30
C LYS A 304 -43.89 -4.89 24.08
N VAL A 305 -42.98 -5.22 23.15
CA VAL A 305 -43.26 -6.06 21.98
C VAL A 305 -43.13 -7.56 22.30
N GLN A 306 -42.44 -7.92 23.38
CA GLN A 306 -42.24 -9.30 23.83
C GLN A 306 -43.24 -9.79 24.90
N LYS A 307 -44.15 -8.93 25.37
CA LYS A 307 -45.30 -9.29 26.23
C LYS A 307 -46.59 -9.32 25.42
#